data_AF-A0A838F3V8-F1
#
_entry.id   AF-A0A838F3V8-F1
#
_cell.length_a   1.000
_cell.length_b   1.000
_cell.length_c   1.000
_cell.angle_alpha   90.00
_cell.angle_beta   90.00
_cell.angle_gamma   90.00
#
_symmetry.space_group_name_H-M   'P 1'
#
loop_
_entity.id
_entity.type
_entity.pdbx_description
1 polymer ?
#
loop_
_entity_poly.entity_id
_entity_poly.type
_entity_poly.pdbx_seq_one_letter_code
_entity_poly.pdbx_strand_id
1 'polypeptide(L)'
;MYSSEIIGCGMHVPEKVVTNHDLSKLMDTTHDWIVQRSGIEERRWVNPETSTSDLALIASEQAIKSAGVEKSEIDCIIFATLSP
;
A
#
# COMPACT_ATOMS: atom_id res chain seq x y z
N MET A 1 -1.32 18.67 29.98
CA MET A 1 -2.09 17.62 29.28
C MET A 1 -1.31 17.32 28.00
N TYR A 2 -0.89 16.08 27.78
CA TYR A 2 -0.17 15.72 26.56
C TYR A 2 -1.17 15.44 25.43
N SER A 3 -0.85 15.87 24.22
CA SER A 3 -1.63 15.62 23.01
C SER A 3 -0.77 14.90 21.99
N SER A 4 -1.41 14.11 21.12
CA SER A 4 -0.77 13.43 20.00
C SER A 4 -1.55 13.75 18.74
N GLU A 5 -0.84 13.86 17.62
CA GLU A 5 -1.43 14.15 16.32
C GLU A 5 -0.70 13.38 15.22
N ILE A 6 -1.37 13.20 14.08
CA ILE A 6 -0.74 12.67 12.87
C ILE A 6 -0.26 13.88 12.06
N ILE A 7 1.05 14.15 12.10
CA ILE A 7 1.64 15.29 11.40
C ILE A 7 1.87 15.05 9.89
N GLY A 8 1.86 13.80 9.43
CA GLY A 8 2.02 13.47 8.01
C GLY A 8 1.62 12.04 7.68
N CYS A 9 1.31 11.79 6.40
CA CYS A 9 0.97 10.48 5.89
C CYS A 9 1.59 10.26 4.51
N GLY A 10 1.77 9.00 4.14
CA GLY A 10 2.34 8.61 2.85
C GLY A 10 1.81 7.25 2.44
N MET A 11 1.72 7.03 1.14
CA MET A 11 1.17 5.79 0.59
C MET A 11 1.94 5.42 -0.67
N HIS A 12 2.31 4.15 -0.77
CA HIS A 12 2.85 3.61 -1.98
C HIS A 12 2.20 2.27 -2.29
N VAL A 13 1.90 2.07 -3.57
CA VAL A 13 1.38 0.81 -4.09
C VAL A 13 2.16 0.43 -5.35
N PRO A 14 2.30 -0.87 -5.65
CA PRO A 14 2.92 -1.30 -6.89
C PRO A 14 2.25 -0.68 -8.13
N GLU A 15 3.06 -0.46 -9.16
CA GLU A 15 2.60 0.13 -10.42
C GLU A 15 1.65 -0.79 -11.19
N LYS A 16 1.87 -2.10 -11.11
CA LYS A 16 1.09 -3.07 -11.89
C LYS A 16 -0.34 -3.16 -11.37
N VAL A 17 -1.26 -2.66 -12.20
CA VAL A 17 -2.70 -2.81 -12.05
C VAL A 17 -3.15 -4.13 -12.66
N VAL A 18 -4.05 -4.82 -11.97
CA VAL A 18 -4.71 -6.04 -12.44
C VAL A 18 -6.22 -5.82 -12.34
N THR A 19 -6.88 -5.87 -13.48
CA THR A 19 -8.34 -5.68 -13.55
C THR A 19 -9.07 -7.00 -13.30
N ASN A 20 -10.37 -6.92 -13.01
CA ASN A 20 -11.20 -8.13 -12.94
C ASN A 20 -11.26 -8.90 -14.27
N HIS A 21 -11.15 -8.20 -15.41
CA HIS A 21 -11.10 -8.84 -16.72
C HIS A 21 -9.82 -9.65 -16.91
N ASP A 22 -8.70 -9.21 -16.35
CA ASP A 22 -7.46 -9.99 -16.39
C ASP A 22 -7.57 -11.27 -15.57
N LEU A 23 -8.29 -11.24 -14.45
CA LEU A 23 -8.54 -12.43 -13.64
C LEU A 23 -9.49 -13.41 -14.31
N SER A 24 -10.46 -12.91 -15.08
CA SER A 24 -11.37 -13.74 -15.86
C SER A 24 -10.62 -14.57 -16.92
N LYS A 25 -9.38 -14.20 -17.28
CA LYS A 25 -8.49 -14.99 -18.16
C LYS A 25 -7.72 -16.09 -17.42
N LEU A 26 -7.64 -16.01 -16.09
CA LEU A 26 -6.83 -16.90 -15.24
C LEU A 26 -7.70 -17.87 -14.41
N MET A 27 -8.97 -17.55 -14.20
CA MET A 27 -9.91 -18.34 -13.41
C MET A 27 -11.36 -18.11 -13.87
N ASP A 28 -12.25 -19.02 -13.49
CA ASP A 28 -13.68 -18.91 -13.76
C ASP A 28 -14.33 -17.86 -12.86
N THR A 29 -14.34 -16.62 -13.34
CA THR A 29 -14.93 -15.46 -12.66
C THR A 29 -15.33 -14.40 -13.68
N THR A 30 -16.09 -13.39 -13.26
CA THR A 30 -16.47 -12.25 -14.10
C THR A 30 -16.35 -10.94 -13.33
N HIS A 31 -16.21 -9.83 -14.05
CA HIS A 31 -16.18 -8.49 -13.45
C HIS A 31 -17.41 -8.23 -12.56
N ASP A 32 -18.61 -8.46 -13.09
CA ASP A 32 -19.87 -8.23 -12.38
C ASP A 32 -19.97 -9.08 -11.10
N TRP A 33 -19.54 -10.35 -11.17
CA TRP A 33 -19.57 -11.25 -10.02
C TRP A 33 -18.63 -10.75 -8.91
N ILE A 34 -17.42 -10.30 -9.26
CA ILE A 34 -16.45 -9.76 -8.28
C ILE A 34 -17.00 -8.48 -7.66
N VAL A 35 -17.43 -7.52 -8.48
CA VAL A 35 -17.93 -6.21 -8.00
C VAL A 35 -19.16 -6.39 -7.12
N GLN A 36 -20.12 -7.23 -7.50
CA GLN A 36 -21.33 -7.46 -6.72
C GLN A 36 -21.02 -7.99 -5.31
N ARG A 37 -19.96 -8.79 -5.14
CA ARG A 37 -19.62 -9.39 -3.84
C ARG A 37 -18.64 -8.58 -3.00
N SER A 38 -17.69 -7.89 -3.61
CA SER A 38 -16.62 -7.21 -2.87
C SER A 38 -16.45 -5.73 -3.18
N GLY A 39 -17.09 -5.23 -4.25
CA GLY A 39 -16.88 -3.86 -4.75
C GLY A 39 -15.50 -3.63 -5.38
N ILE A 40 -14.69 -4.67 -5.57
CA ILE A 40 -13.33 -4.54 -6.11
C ILE A 40 -13.39 -4.50 -7.63
N GLU A 41 -12.86 -3.44 -8.24
CA GLU A 41 -12.75 -3.30 -9.70
C GLU A 41 -11.35 -3.66 -10.22
N GLU A 42 -10.33 -3.27 -9.47
CA GLU A 42 -8.92 -3.52 -9.77
C GLU A 42 -8.12 -3.76 -8.49
N ARG A 43 -6.91 -4.29 -8.65
CA ARG A 43 -5.96 -4.52 -7.57
C ARG A 43 -4.53 -4.26 -8.03
N ARG A 44 -3.64 -4.06 -7.07
CA ARG A 44 -2.21 -3.86 -7.31
C ARG A 44 -1.46 -5.17 -7.09
N TRP A 45 -0.56 -5.52 -8.00
CA TRP A 45 0.28 -6.71 -7.88
C TRP A 45 1.75 -6.34 -7.85
N VAL A 46 2.45 -6.89 -6.87
CA VAL A 46 3.88 -6.66 -6.67
C VAL A 46 4.71 -7.58 -7.59
N ASN A 47 5.88 -7.11 -8.03
CA ASN A 47 6.85 -7.95 -8.74
C ASN A 47 7.48 -8.93 -7.72
N PRO A 48 7.76 -10.19 -8.09
CA PRO A 48 8.54 -11.12 -7.26
C PRO A 48 9.85 -10.58 -6.66
N GLU A 49 10.48 -9.59 -7.32
CA GLU A 49 11.73 -8.96 -6.86
C GLU A 49 11.50 -7.84 -5.82
N THR A 50 10.26 -7.44 -5.57
CA THR A 50 9.90 -6.34 -4.66
C THR A 50 9.35 -6.89 -3.35
N SER A 51 10.02 -6.53 -2.26
CA SER A 51 9.64 -6.89 -0.88
C SER A 51 8.62 -5.91 -0.29
N THR A 52 8.00 -6.28 0.83
CA THR A 52 7.15 -5.36 1.60
C THR A 52 7.94 -4.16 2.15
N SER A 53 9.21 -4.34 2.51
CA SER A 53 10.09 -3.25 2.93
C SER A 53 10.36 -2.22 1.83
N ASP A 54 10.47 -2.64 0.57
CA ASP A 54 10.67 -1.70 -0.56
C ASP A 54 9.47 -0.77 -0.73
N LEU A 55 8.25 -1.32 -0.62
CA LEU A 55 7.02 -0.53 -0.68
C LEU A 55 6.90 0.41 0.52
N ALA A 56 7.24 -0.10 1.71
CA ALA A 56 7.18 0.66 2.96
C ALA A 56 8.18 1.81 2.98
N LEU A 57 9.37 1.63 2.41
CA LEU A 57 10.39 2.67 2.30
C LEU A 57 9.83 3.89 1.55
N ILE A 58 9.26 3.68 0.37
CA ILE A 58 8.71 4.77 -0.46
C ILE A 58 7.54 5.46 0.26
N ALA A 59 6.63 4.70 0.86
CA ALA A 59 5.53 5.25 1.64
C ALA A 59 6.03 6.08 2.85
N SER A 60 7.07 5.60 3.54
CA SER A 60 7.67 6.27 4.70
C SER A 60 8.34 7.58 4.29
N GLU A 61 9.09 7.60 3.18
CA GLU A 61 9.71 8.82 2.67
C GLU A 61 8.68 9.89 2.30
N GLN A 62 7.55 9.48 1.73
CA GLN A 62 6.43 10.39 1.46
C GLN A 62 5.78 10.91 2.76
N ALA A 63 5.62 10.05 3.77
CA ALA A 63 5.06 10.45 5.06
C ALA A 63 5.96 11.45 5.79
N ILE A 64 7.28 11.21 5.79
CA ILE A 64 8.28 12.11 6.37
C ILE A 64 8.25 13.47 5.65
N LYS A 65 8.22 13.45 4.32
CA LYS A 65 8.08 14.66 3.51
C LYS A 65 6.77 15.41 3.80
N SER A 66 5.66 14.69 3.94
CA SER A 66 4.36 15.27 4.29
C SER A 66 4.37 15.89 5.69
N ALA A 67 5.10 15.30 6.63
CA ALA A 67 5.24 15.79 7.99
C ALA A 67 6.17 17.01 8.11
N GLY A 68 7.06 17.22 7.12
CA GLY A 68 8.00 18.34 7.13
C GLY A 68 9.09 18.19 8.19
N VAL A 69 9.42 16.96 8.58
CA VAL A 69 10.46 16.63 9.57
C VAL A 69 11.67 15.99 8.90
N GLU A 70 12.82 16.07 9.54
CA GLU A 70 14.04 15.37 9.14
C GLU A 70 14.03 13.92 9.61
N LYS A 71 14.68 13.02 8.85
CA LYS A 71 14.78 11.60 9.22
C LYS A 71 15.43 11.38 10.59
N SER A 72 16.32 12.29 11.01
CA SER A 72 17.01 12.24 12.31
C SER A 72 16.13 12.57 13.51
N GLU A 73 14.93 13.12 13.30
CA GLU A 73 13.97 13.42 14.37
C GLU A 73 13.09 12.22 14.74
N ILE A 74 13.26 11.08 14.04
CA ILE A 74 12.46 9.87 14.24
C ILE A 74 13.16 8.94 15.23
N ASP A 75 12.63 8.86 16.45
CA ASP A 75 13.18 8.00 17.50
C ASP A 75 12.82 6.52 17.34
N CYS A 76 11.72 6.21 16.64
CA CYS A 76 11.18 4.86 16.54
C CYS A 76 10.47 4.62 15.20
N ILE A 77 10.67 3.43 14.63
CA ILE A 77 9.94 2.93 13.47
C ILE A 77 9.23 1.64 13.86
N ILE A 78 7.91 1.61 13.70
CA ILE A 78 7.08 0.42 13.90
C ILE A 78 6.62 -0.07 12.54
N PHE A 79 7.09 -1.25 12.11
CA PHE A 79 6.70 -1.87 10.85
C PHE A 79 5.68 -2.98 11.08
N ALA A 80 4.39 -2.66 10.94
CA ALA A 80 3.30 -3.61 11.10
C ALA A 80 2.98 -4.29 9.75
N THR A 81 3.37 -5.56 9.60
CA THR A 81 3.12 -6.36 8.39
C THR A 81 2.67 -7.78 8.74
N LEU A 82 1.90 -8.40 7.84
CA LEU A 82 1.58 -9.84 7.86
C LEU A 82 2.48 -10.66 6.90
N SER A 83 3.33 -9.98 6.13
CA SER A 83 4.24 -10.56 5.15
C SER A 83 5.65 -9.97 5.35
N PRO A 84 6.42 -10.49 6.33
CA PRO A 84 7.77 -10.01 6.63
C PRO A 84 8.79 -10.38 5.55
#